data_AF-A0A355RYF4-F1
#
_entry.id   AF-A0A355RYF4-F1
#
_cell.length_a   1.000
_cell.length_b   1.000
_cell.length_c   1.000
_cell.angle_alpha   90.00
_cell.angle_beta   90.00
_cell.angle_gamma   90.00
#
_symmetry.space_group_name_H-M   'P 1'
#
loop_
_entity.id
_entity.type
_entity.pdbx_description
1 polymer ?
#
loop_
_entity_poly.entity_id
_entity_poly.type
_entity_poly.pdbx_seq_one_letter_code
_entity_poly.pdbx_strand_id
1 'polypeptide(L)'
;GSEIFLRIILKGQCPLYDDILNEENMDYLTETIREALKIKYLEINAENITRKIDLDEYRGGPHILGTVLSIIDKLKYDDDLLLKLSPRDLAIGRGLDDGEKVKYLRSLLEGIDSECASRMIKGASK
;
A
#
# COMPACT_ATOMS: atom_id res chain seq x y z
N GLY A 1 22.27 18.17 -24.41
CA GLY A 1 20.95 17.53 -24.42
C GLY A 1 20.43 17.48 -23.00
N SER A 2 19.13 17.63 -22.80
CA SER A 2 18.50 17.63 -21.48
C SER A 2 18.69 16.26 -20.80
N GLU A 3 19.22 16.24 -19.58
CA GLU A 3 19.27 15.00 -18.78
C GLU A 3 17.87 14.75 -18.18
N ILE A 4 17.27 13.61 -18.53
CA ILE A 4 15.97 13.19 -17.99
C ILE A 4 16.21 12.30 -16.78
N PHE A 5 15.60 12.70 -15.66
CA PHE A 5 15.49 11.89 -14.44
C PHE A 5 14.06 11.35 -14.38
N LEU A 6 13.92 10.03 -14.38
CA LEU A 6 12.63 9.36 -14.31
C LEU A 6 12.52 8.58 -13.01
N ARG A 7 11.45 8.82 -12.24
CA ARG A 7 11.05 7.98 -11.12
C ARG A 7 9.72 7.30 -11.46
N ILE A 8 9.69 5.98 -11.37
CA ILE A 8 8.49 5.15 -11.55
C ILE A 8 8.08 4.63 -10.18
N ILE A 9 6.81 4.81 -9.82
CA ILE A 9 6.24 4.30 -8.57
C ILE A 9 5.26 3.20 -8.92
N LEU A 10 5.59 1.96 -8.56
CA LEU A 10 4.72 0.81 -8.73
C LEU A 10 3.81 0.67 -7.50
N LYS A 11 2.51 0.46 -7.73
CA LYS A 11 1.50 0.38 -6.67
C LYS A 11 0.48 -0.71 -6.96
N GLY A 12 -0.04 -1.31 -5.89
CA GLY A 12 -1.17 -2.24 -5.93
C GLY A 12 -0.77 -3.72 -6.09
N GLN A 13 -1.76 -4.56 -6.36
CA GLN A 13 -1.57 -6.01 -6.39
C GLN A 13 -0.69 -6.43 -7.58
N CYS A 14 0.38 -7.16 -7.28
CA CYS A 14 1.33 -7.67 -8.26
C CYS A 14 1.35 -9.21 -8.22
N PRO A 15 1.06 -9.89 -9.34
CA PRO A 15 1.27 -11.34 -9.45
C PRO A 15 2.73 -11.75 -9.29
N LEU A 16 3.65 -10.87 -9.71
CA LEU A 16 5.11 -11.05 -9.64
C LEU A 16 5.69 -10.44 -8.36
N TYR A 17 4.91 -10.37 -7.28
CA TYR A 17 5.31 -9.68 -6.06
C TYR A 17 6.65 -10.18 -5.51
N ASP A 18 6.83 -11.50 -5.44
CA ASP A 18 8.06 -12.09 -4.91
C ASP A 18 9.25 -11.86 -5.86
N ASP A 19 9.02 -11.87 -7.18
CA ASP A 19 10.05 -11.56 -8.17
C ASP A 19 10.47 -10.09 -8.12
N ILE A 20 9.54 -9.16 -7.93
CA ILE A 20 9.81 -7.72 -7.81
C ILE A 20 10.49 -7.38 -6.48
N LEU A 21 10.39 -8.22 -5.45
CA LEU A 21 11.16 -8.02 -4.22
C LEU A 21 12.56 -8.62 -4.28
N ASN A 22 12.87 -9.42 -5.31
CA ASN A 22 14.22 -9.90 -5.54
C ASN A 22 15.07 -8.78 -6.18
N GLU A 23 16.17 -8.42 -5.52
CA GLU A 23 17.04 -7.32 -5.95
C GLU A 23 17.61 -7.54 -7.36
N GLU A 24 18.04 -8.76 -7.70
CA GLU A 24 18.59 -9.07 -9.03
C GLU A 24 17.55 -8.88 -10.14
N ASN A 25 16.32 -9.34 -9.90
CA ASN A 25 15.21 -9.15 -10.84
C ASN A 25 14.85 -7.66 -11.00
N MET A 26 14.92 -6.89 -9.91
CA MET A 26 14.64 -5.45 -9.97
C MET A 26 15.71 -4.64 -10.66
N ASP A 27 16.98 -4.99 -10.45
CA ASP A 27 18.09 -4.40 -11.18
C ASP A 27 17.96 -4.68 -12.67
N TYR A 28 17.65 -5.93 -13.03
CA TYR A 28 17.40 -6.32 -14.42
C TYR A 28 16.23 -5.56 -15.05
N LEU A 29 15.10 -5.43 -14.33
CA LEU A 29 13.93 -4.66 -14.79
C LEU A 29 14.29 -3.19 -15.00
N THR A 30 15.01 -2.60 -14.04
CA THR A 30 15.45 -1.20 -14.08
C THR A 30 16.34 -0.96 -15.29
N GLU A 31 17.34 -1.79 -15.52
CA GLU A 31 18.24 -1.66 -16.67
C GLU A 31 17.49 -1.82 -18.00
N THR A 32 16.58 -2.80 -18.08
CA THR A 32 15.76 -3.03 -19.27
C THR A 32 14.92 -1.80 -19.64
N ILE A 33 14.26 -1.17 -18.65
CA ILE A 33 13.46 0.04 -18.88
C ILE A 33 14.36 1.24 -19.21
N ARG A 34 15.51 1.37 -18.52
CA ARG A 34 16.47 2.45 -18.73
C ARG A 34 16.99 2.44 -20.17
N GLU A 35 17.35 1.26 -20.69
CA GLU A 35 17.81 1.07 -22.07
C GLU A 35 16.70 1.35 -23.08
N ALA A 36 15.49 0.81 -22.85
CA ALA A 36 14.35 0.98 -23.75
C ALA A 36 13.96 2.47 -23.89
N LEU A 37 14.01 3.23 -22.80
CA LEU A 37 13.66 4.65 -22.77
C LEU A 37 14.85 5.57 -23.07
N LYS A 38 16.07 5.03 -23.20
CA LYS A 38 17.32 5.79 -23.44
C LYS A 38 17.55 6.91 -22.43
N ILE A 39 17.24 6.66 -21.16
CA ILE A 39 17.41 7.61 -20.07
C ILE A 39 18.66 7.30 -19.24
N LYS A 40 19.26 8.33 -18.66
CA LYS A 40 20.49 8.18 -17.86
C LYS A 40 20.19 7.82 -16.42
N TYR A 41 19.09 8.33 -15.87
CA TYR A 41 18.70 8.13 -14.49
C TYR A 41 17.28 7.60 -14.42
N LEU A 42 17.15 6.37 -13.91
CA LEU A 42 15.89 5.70 -13.63
C LEU A 42 15.91 5.20 -12.19
N GLU A 43 14.84 5.48 -11.46
CA GLU A 43 14.56 4.88 -10.16
C GLU A 43 13.18 4.23 -10.22
N ILE A 44 13.09 2.96 -9.82
CA ILE A 44 11.82 2.25 -9.69
C ILE A 44 11.59 1.99 -8.20
N ASN A 45 10.54 2.59 -7.64
CA ASN A 45 10.09 2.32 -6.28
C ASN A 45 8.93 1.32 -6.32
N ALA A 46 9.13 0.17 -5.68
CA ALA A 46 8.13 -0.89 -5.57
C ALA A 46 7.60 -1.08 -4.13
N GLU A 47 7.85 -0.16 -3.20
CA GLU A 47 7.45 -0.34 -1.79
C GLU A 47 5.93 -0.46 -1.59
N ASN A 48 5.14 -0.01 -2.56
CA ASN A 48 3.68 0.02 -2.50
C ASN A 48 3.01 -1.09 -3.33
N ILE A 49 3.78 -2.07 -3.81
CA ILE A 49 3.18 -3.27 -4.38
C ILE A 49 2.72 -4.20 -3.26
N THR A 50 1.66 -4.96 -3.50
CA THR A 50 1.17 -5.97 -2.57
C THR A 50 1.05 -7.31 -3.27
N ARG A 51 1.10 -8.41 -2.52
CA ARG A 51 0.83 -9.73 -3.09
C ARG A 51 -0.62 -9.75 -3.63
N LYS A 52 -0.83 -10.41 -4.76
CA LYS A 52 -2.18 -10.63 -5.28
C LYS A 52 -2.94 -11.56 -4.33
N ILE A 53 -3.94 -11.02 -3.64
CA ILE A 53 -4.79 -11.73 -2.69
C ILE A 53 -6.24 -11.42 -3.04
N ASP A 54 -7.04 -12.48 -3.16
CA ASP A 54 -8.49 -12.33 -3.25
C ASP A 54 -9.04 -12.07 -1.85
N LEU A 55 -9.42 -10.83 -1.56
CA LEU A 55 -9.92 -10.45 -0.24
C LEU A 55 -11.30 -11.03 0.04
N ASP A 56 -12.08 -11.34 -1.01
CA ASP A 56 -13.46 -11.81 -0.84
C ASP A 56 -13.51 -13.20 -0.20
N GLU A 57 -12.47 -14.03 -0.40
CA GLU A 57 -12.31 -15.33 0.28
C GLU A 57 -12.22 -15.21 1.81
N TYR A 58 -11.78 -14.05 2.32
CA TYR A 58 -11.53 -13.82 3.75
C TYR A 58 -12.63 -12.98 4.42
N ARG A 59 -13.48 -12.32 3.63
CA ARG A 59 -14.56 -11.46 4.15
C ARG A 59 -15.63 -12.31 4.84
N GLY A 60 -16.09 -11.86 6.00
CA GLY A 60 -17.12 -12.57 6.78
C GLY A 60 -16.67 -13.89 7.41
N GLY A 61 -15.42 -14.31 7.22
CA GLY A 61 -14.88 -15.52 7.85
C GLY A 61 -14.65 -15.34 9.36
N PRO A 62 -14.68 -16.44 10.15
CA PRO A 62 -14.51 -16.40 11.61
C PRO A 62 -13.06 -16.21 12.08
N HIS A 63 -12.13 -15.91 11.17
CA HIS A 63 -10.71 -15.75 11.47
C HIS A 63 -10.32 -14.28 11.69
N ILE A 64 -9.12 -14.06 12.23
CA ILE A 64 -8.61 -12.73 12.58
C ILE A 64 -8.62 -11.79 11.36
N LEU A 65 -8.18 -12.26 10.18
CA LEU A 65 -8.19 -11.44 8.97
C LEU A 65 -9.60 -10.96 8.57
N GLY A 66 -10.64 -11.79 8.72
CA GLY A 66 -12.03 -11.41 8.41
C GLY A 66 -12.55 -10.37 9.39
N THR A 67 -12.16 -10.47 10.66
CA THR A 67 -12.44 -9.44 11.67
C THR A 67 -11.76 -8.12 11.34
N VAL A 68 -10.48 -8.15 10.94
CA VAL A 68 -9.71 -6.96 10.55
C VAL A 68 -10.34 -6.28 9.32
N LEU A 69 -10.66 -7.04 8.27
CA LEU A 69 -11.34 -6.52 7.07
C LEU A 69 -12.69 -5.89 7.43
N SER A 70 -13.45 -6.49 8.34
CA SER A 70 -14.71 -5.92 8.83
C SER A 70 -14.52 -4.60 9.59
N ILE A 71 -13.42 -4.45 10.35
CA ILE A 71 -13.08 -3.19 11.02
C ILE A 71 -12.70 -2.13 9.97
N ILE A 72 -11.87 -2.48 8.98
CA ILE A 72 -11.46 -1.57 7.90
C ILE A 72 -12.69 -1.05 7.13
N ASP A 73 -13.66 -1.91 6.82
CA ASP A 73 -14.88 -1.47 6.15
C ASP A 73 -15.71 -0.53 7.00
N LYS A 74 -15.80 -0.75 8.31
CA LYS A 74 -16.50 0.18 9.22
C LYS A 74 -15.83 1.55 9.24
N LEU A 75 -14.50 1.59 9.24
CA LEU A 75 -13.74 2.85 9.20
C LEU A 75 -13.98 3.68 7.95
N LYS A 76 -14.46 3.07 6.86
CA LYS A 76 -14.88 3.78 5.64
C LYS A 76 -16.22 4.52 5.79
N TYR A 77 -16.92 4.40 6.91
CA TYR A 77 -18.23 5.06 7.10
C TYR A 77 -18.45 5.61 8.51
N ASP A 78 -17.63 5.19 9.49
CA ASP A 78 -17.74 5.55 10.90
C ASP A 78 -16.62 6.54 11.28
N ASP A 79 -16.95 7.84 11.24
CA ASP A 79 -16.00 8.92 11.54
C ASP A 79 -15.56 8.93 13.02
N ASP A 80 -16.47 8.60 13.94
CA ASP A 80 -16.17 8.54 15.37
C ASP A 80 -15.17 7.41 15.66
N LEU A 81 -15.37 6.23 15.07
CA LEU A 81 -14.44 5.13 15.19
C LEU A 81 -13.08 5.47 14.56
N LEU A 82 -13.08 6.15 13.40
CA LEU A 82 -11.87 6.57 12.71
C LEU A 82 -11.04 7.56 13.55
N LEU A 83 -11.69 8.55 14.14
CA LEU A 83 -11.07 9.52 15.03
C LEU A 83 -10.56 8.85 16.31
N LYS A 84 -11.31 7.89 16.87
CA LYS A 84 -10.92 7.13 18.05
C LYS A 84 -9.68 6.25 17.82
N LEU A 85 -9.55 5.65 16.64
CA LEU A 85 -8.40 4.83 16.28
C LEU A 85 -7.19 5.63 15.78
N SER A 86 -7.36 6.93 15.52
CA SER A 86 -6.29 7.80 15.03
C SER A 86 -5.09 7.83 16.01
N PRO A 87 -3.87 7.45 15.57
CA PRO A 87 -2.66 7.61 16.35
C PRO A 87 -2.47 9.05 16.85
N ARG A 88 -2.06 9.20 18.12
CA ARG A 88 -1.80 10.51 18.75
C ARG A 88 -0.62 11.24 18.10
N ASP A 89 0.33 10.49 17.56
CA ASP A 89 1.58 11.01 16.99
C ASP A 89 1.52 11.22 15.47
N LEU A 90 0.34 11.03 14.84
CA LEU A 90 0.19 11.44 13.45
C LEU A 90 0.46 12.94 13.34
N ALA A 91 1.33 13.31 12.42
CA ALA A 91 1.59 14.70 12.04
C ALA A 91 0.40 15.28 11.26
N ILE A 92 -0.77 15.29 11.90
CA ILE A 92 -1.96 15.98 11.43
C ILE A 92 -1.65 17.46 11.56
N GLY A 93 -1.73 18.19 10.44
CA GLY A 93 -1.43 19.62 10.42
C GLY A 93 -2.10 20.35 11.59
N ARG A 94 -1.34 21.15 12.34
CA ARG A 94 -1.92 21.94 13.43
C ARG A 94 -3.01 22.85 12.84
N GLY A 95 -4.22 22.76 13.36
CA GLY A 95 -5.34 23.62 12.96
C GLY A 95 -6.33 23.05 11.95
N LEU A 96 -6.24 21.76 11.60
CA LEU A 96 -7.29 21.10 10.82
C LEU A 96 -8.56 20.94 11.69
N ASP A 97 -9.72 21.19 11.09
CA ASP A 97 -10.99 20.83 11.72
C ASP A 97 -11.24 19.29 11.67
N ASP A 98 -12.22 18.81 12.42
CA ASP A 98 -12.51 17.37 12.51
C ASP A 98 -12.89 16.77 11.15
N GLY A 99 -13.52 17.55 10.25
CA GLY A 99 -13.89 17.09 8.91
C GLY A 99 -12.67 16.92 7.99
N GLU A 100 -11.74 17.88 8.02
CA GLU A 100 -10.48 17.79 7.30
C GLU A 100 -9.61 16.64 7.82
N LYS A 101 -9.62 16.43 9.15
CA LYS A 101 -8.94 15.31 9.80
C LYS A 101 -9.53 13.98 9.36
N VAL A 102 -10.85 13.83 9.35
CA VAL A 102 -11.52 12.62 8.86
C VAL A 102 -11.16 12.35 7.40
N LYS A 103 -11.18 13.37 6.54
CA LYS A 103 -10.81 13.23 5.13
C LYS A 103 -9.36 12.76 4.97
N TYR A 104 -8.44 13.34 5.73
CA TYR A 104 -7.04 12.91 5.75
C TYR A 104 -6.90 11.47 6.22
N LEU A 105 -7.50 11.10 7.34
CA LEU A 105 -7.46 9.72 7.86
C LEU A 105 -8.04 8.71 6.88
N ARG A 106 -9.12 9.04 6.17
CA ARG A 106 -9.71 8.19 5.13
C ARG A 106 -8.76 7.98 3.96
N SER A 107 -8.02 9.02 3.55
CA SER A 107 -7.00 8.87 2.50
C SER A 107 -5.87 7.92 2.90
N LEU A 108 -5.54 7.85 4.20
CA LEU A 108 -4.56 6.89 4.72
C LEU A 108 -5.06 5.43 4.73
N LEU A 109 -6.37 5.21 4.62
CA LEU A 109 -6.95 3.87 4.55
C LEU A 109 -6.99 3.30 3.12
N GLU A 110 -6.62 4.08 2.10
CA GLU A 110 -6.59 3.59 0.73
C GLU A 110 -5.59 2.43 0.59
N GLY A 111 -6.08 1.26 0.16
CA GLY A 111 -5.26 0.05 -0.03
C GLY A 111 -4.84 -0.68 1.25
N ILE A 112 -5.29 -0.23 2.43
CA ILE A 112 -4.90 -0.83 3.72
C ILE A 112 -5.41 -2.28 3.89
N ASP A 113 -6.54 -2.62 3.25
CA ASP A 113 -7.09 -3.98 3.25
C ASP A 113 -6.15 -4.98 2.58
N SER A 114 -5.65 -4.65 1.39
CA SER A 114 -4.68 -5.45 0.65
C SER A 114 -3.35 -5.55 1.38
N GLU A 115 -2.88 -4.46 1.98
CA GLU A 115 -1.63 -4.44 2.75
C GLU A 115 -1.72 -5.29 4.01
N CYS A 116 -2.81 -5.17 4.77
CA CYS A 116 -3.07 -6.00 5.94
C CYS A 116 -3.12 -7.48 5.58
N ALA A 117 -3.87 -7.84 4.53
CA ALA A 117 -3.95 -9.22 4.07
C ALA A 117 -2.57 -9.76 3.66
N SER A 118 -1.80 -8.98 2.90
CA SER A 118 -0.43 -9.31 2.48
C SER A 118 0.48 -9.64 3.66
N ARG A 119 0.47 -8.80 4.71
CA ARG A 119 1.28 -9.02 5.91
C ARG A 119 0.80 -10.20 6.77
N MET A 120 -0.51 -10.36 6.94
CA MET A 120 -1.08 -11.38 7.83
C MET A 120 -0.95 -12.80 7.26
N ILE A 121 -1.12 -12.97 5.94
CA ILE A 121 -0.96 -14.29 5.29
C ILE A 121 0.50 -14.74 5.32
N LYS A 122 1.46 -13.81 5.15
CA LYS A 122 2.89 -14.12 5.24
C LYS A 122 3.32 -14.54 6.66
N GLY A 123 2.67 -14.00 7.70
CA GLY A 123 2.91 -14.37 9.10
C GLY A 123 2.39 -15.76 9.51
N ALA A 124 1.60 -16.43 8.67
CA ALA A 124 1.01 -17.74 8.96
C ALA A 124 1.87 -18.93 8.50
N SER A 125 2.94 -18.69 7.74
CA SER A 125 3.90 -19.73 7.33
C SER A 125 5.17 -19.63 8.17
N LYS A 126 5.25 -20.49 9.19
CA LYS A 126 6.51 -20.95 9.78
C LYS A 126 6.77 -22.37 9.31
#